data_AF-A0A3B8R5E4-F1
#
_entry.id   AF-A0A3B8R5E4-F1
#
_cell.length_a   1.000
_cell.length_b   1.000
_cell.length_c   1.000
_cell.angle_alpha   90.00
_cell.angle_beta   90.00
_cell.angle_gamma   90.00
#
_symmetry.space_group_name_H-M   'P 1'
#
loop_
_entity.id
_entity.type
_entity.pdbx_description
1 polymer ?
#
loop_
_entity_poly.entity_id
_entity_poly.type
_entity_poly.pdbx_seq_one_letter_code
_entity_poly.pdbx_strand_id
1 'polypeptide(L)'
;MKSTVIFSMAVAALVGKASCDRNAALIEKVGKDVIVKRLDSIFTVSRKDIFRGGRNIDAFAGLQTVYNHSNQPCLHISWLFSDAGRPSPTRKWTRLILDEFYDSDGIHGYGYGQDEDQGQLGAWYEMGSMGLFDVAGLTGKEPSFAIGSPVFDKITIKLNPDYYPGGKFEIVTKNNSKENIHIENL
;
A
#
# COMPACT_ATOMS: atom_id res chain seq x y z
N MET A 1 -14.52 3.08 -20.09
CA MET A 1 -13.95 4.10 -19.19
C MET A 1 -14.81 4.34 -17.95
N LYS A 2 -16.14 4.51 -18.05
CA LYS A 2 -17.02 4.71 -16.88
C LYS A 2 -17.05 3.54 -15.87
N SER A 3 -16.89 2.29 -16.29
CA SER A 3 -16.99 1.12 -15.40
C SER A 3 -15.80 0.94 -14.45
N THR A 4 -14.59 1.39 -14.83
CA THR A 4 -13.37 1.23 -14.03
C THR A 4 -13.31 2.23 -12.88
N VAL A 5 -13.73 3.48 -13.11
CA VAL A 5 -13.77 4.54 -12.09
C VAL A 5 -14.79 4.23 -11.00
N ILE A 6 -15.96 3.70 -11.39
CA ILE A 6 -17.01 3.28 -10.44
C ILE A 6 -16.50 2.16 -9.52
N PHE A 7 -15.67 1.25 -10.02
CA PHE A 7 -15.10 0.18 -9.19
C PHE A 7 -14.10 0.71 -8.15
N SER A 8 -13.24 1.68 -8.51
CA SER A 8 -12.31 2.31 -7.56
C SER A 8 -13.04 3.05 -6.43
N MET A 9 -14.10 3.80 -6.76
CA MET A 9 -14.91 4.50 -5.75
C MET A 9 -15.75 3.57 -4.89
N ALA A 10 -16.24 2.44 -5.44
CA ALA A 10 -17.01 1.47 -4.67
C ALA A 10 -16.17 0.72 -3.61
N VAL A 11 -14.87 0.49 -3.89
CA VAL A 11 -13.93 -0.10 -2.92
C VAL A 11 -13.64 0.89 -1.78
N ALA A 12 -13.55 2.19 -2.07
CA ALA A 12 -13.34 3.24 -1.07
C ALA A 12 -14.54 3.46 -0.11
N ALA A 13 -15.76 3.10 -0.51
CA ALA A 13 -16.99 3.43 0.24
C ALA A 13 -17.36 2.46 1.38
N LEU A 14 -16.56 1.43 1.68
CA LEU A 14 -16.92 0.35 2.62
C LEU A 14 -16.26 0.45 4.01
N VAL A 15 -15.75 1.62 4.39
CA VAL A 15 -15.00 1.82 5.64
C VAL A 15 -15.93 2.00 6.85
N GLY A 16 -16.27 0.90 7.54
CA GLY A 16 -16.81 0.96 8.92
C GLY A 16 -17.37 -0.37 9.47
N LYS A 17 -16.65 -1.02 10.41
CA LYS A 17 -16.85 -2.36 11.08
C LYS A 17 -16.28 -3.64 10.44
N ALA A 18 -15.10 -4.06 10.94
CA ALA A 18 -14.38 -5.32 10.67
C ALA A 18 -13.89 -5.51 9.22
N SER A 19 -12.71 -4.98 8.88
CA SER A 19 -12.18 -5.03 7.50
C SER A 19 -11.82 -6.45 7.02
N CYS A 20 -11.33 -7.33 7.91
CA CYS A 20 -10.88 -8.68 7.53
C CYS A 20 -12.02 -9.52 6.93
N ASP A 21 -13.20 -9.50 7.56
CA ASP A 21 -14.37 -10.27 7.10
C ASP A 21 -15.01 -9.68 5.83
N ARG A 22 -14.84 -8.38 5.58
CA ARG A 22 -15.52 -7.70 4.46
C ARG A 22 -14.74 -7.73 3.17
N ASN A 23 -13.41 -7.64 3.24
CA ASN A 23 -12.59 -7.83 2.05
C ASN A 23 -12.80 -9.25 1.51
N ALA A 24 -12.88 -10.25 2.39
CA ALA A 24 -13.21 -11.63 2.02
C ALA A 24 -14.57 -11.73 1.30
N ALA A 25 -15.64 -11.14 1.85
CA ALA A 25 -16.96 -11.14 1.22
C ALA A 25 -16.98 -10.42 -0.13
N LEU A 26 -16.27 -9.30 -0.28
CA LEU A 26 -16.13 -8.59 -1.55
C LEU A 26 -15.37 -9.43 -2.58
N ILE A 27 -14.25 -10.02 -2.17
CA ILE A 27 -13.41 -10.89 -3.01
C ILE A 27 -14.22 -12.10 -3.49
N GLU A 28 -15.01 -12.72 -2.62
CA GLU A 28 -15.90 -13.83 -2.96
C GLU A 28 -16.96 -13.38 -3.98
N LYS A 29 -17.63 -12.25 -3.72
CA LYS A 29 -18.69 -11.73 -4.59
C LYS A 29 -18.19 -11.35 -5.99
N VAL A 30 -16.98 -10.80 -6.10
CA VAL A 30 -16.37 -10.41 -7.37
C VAL A 30 -15.71 -11.59 -8.07
N GLY A 31 -15.21 -12.57 -7.31
CA GLY A 31 -14.38 -13.67 -7.77
C GLY A 31 -12.89 -13.34 -7.67
N LYS A 32 -12.12 -14.23 -7.03
CA LYS A 32 -10.69 -14.06 -6.71
C LYS A 32 -9.82 -13.70 -7.92
N ASP A 33 -9.96 -14.41 -9.04
CA ASP A 33 -9.13 -14.12 -10.21
C ASP A 33 -9.55 -12.82 -10.92
N VAL A 34 -10.84 -12.49 -10.87
CA VAL A 34 -11.38 -11.24 -11.44
C VAL A 34 -10.88 -10.04 -10.65
N ILE A 35 -10.95 -10.08 -9.32
CA ILE A 35 -10.49 -8.96 -8.49
C ILE A 35 -8.97 -8.76 -8.62
N VAL A 36 -8.18 -9.83 -8.63
CA VAL A 36 -6.72 -9.76 -8.83
C VAL A 36 -6.38 -9.14 -10.18
N LYS A 37 -7.06 -9.55 -11.26
CA LYS A 37 -6.86 -8.97 -12.59
C LYS A 37 -7.24 -7.49 -12.65
N ARG A 38 -8.33 -7.09 -11.98
CA ARG A 38 -8.76 -5.68 -11.92
C ARG A 38 -7.78 -4.83 -11.13
N LEU A 39 -7.33 -5.31 -9.97
CA LEU A 39 -6.32 -4.63 -9.17
C LEU A 39 -5.02 -4.45 -9.96
N ASP A 40 -4.51 -5.49 -10.61
CA ASP A 40 -3.27 -5.41 -11.40
C ASP A 40 -3.39 -4.43 -12.57
N SER A 41 -4.56 -4.38 -13.21
CA SER A 41 -4.85 -3.39 -14.26
C SER A 41 -4.84 -1.95 -13.74
N ILE A 42 -5.32 -1.69 -12.51
CA ILE A 42 -5.32 -0.37 -11.90
C ILE A 42 -3.88 0.13 -11.78
N PHE A 43 -3.00 -0.66 -11.19
CA PHE A 43 -1.60 -0.27 -10.98
C PHE A 43 -0.81 -0.19 -12.29
N THR A 44 -1.07 -1.08 -13.24
CA THR A 44 -0.43 -1.02 -14.58
C THR A 44 -0.77 0.28 -15.31
N VAL A 45 -2.00 0.77 -15.19
CA VAL A 45 -2.40 2.06 -15.77
C VAL A 45 -1.78 3.21 -14.98
N SER A 46 -1.94 3.23 -13.66
CA SER A 46 -1.50 4.35 -12.82
C SER A 46 0.02 4.52 -12.75
N ARG A 47 0.81 3.45 -12.91
CA ARG A 47 2.28 3.56 -12.94
C ARG A 47 2.77 4.48 -14.07
N LYS A 48 2.06 4.56 -15.19
CA LYS A 48 2.42 5.45 -16.32
C LYS A 48 2.49 6.91 -15.91
N ASP A 49 1.73 7.28 -14.89
CA ASP A 49 1.65 8.62 -14.34
C ASP A 49 2.26 8.67 -12.92
N ILE A 50 3.16 7.72 -12.60
CA ILE A 50 3.91 7.66 -11.32
C ILE A 50 2.95 7.45 -10.13
N PHE A 51 1.93 6.61 -10.32
CA PHE A 51 0.90 6.32 -9.31
C PHE A 51 0.10 7.54 -8.86
N ARG A 52 0.08 8.60 -9.68
CA ARG A 52 -0.66 9.85 -9.50
C ARG A 52 -0.91 10.50 -10.86
N GLY A 53 -1.21 11.80 -10.91
CA GLY A 53 -1.42 12.57 -12.16
C GLY A 53 -0.15 13.04 -12.89
N GLY A 54 0.94 12.26 -12.91
CA GLY A 54 2.17 12.58 -13.65
C GLY A 54 3.16 13.43 -12.86
N ARG A 55 3.68 14.53 -13.41
CA ARG A 55 4.56 15.51 -12.70
C ARG A 55 3.93 16.90 -12.54
N ASN A 56 2.64 17.01 -12.86
CA ASN A 56 1.90 18.26 -12.69
C ASN A 56 1.80 18.62 -11.21
N ILE A 57 2.03 19.89 -10.89
CA ILE A 57 1.91 20.45 -9.54
C ILE A 57 0.53 21.08 -9.43
N ASP A 58 -0.47 20.25 -9.13
CA ASP A 58 -1.87 20.64 -8.93
C ASP A 58 -2.48 19.64 -7.94
N ALA A 59 -3.13 20.15 -6.88
CA ALA A 59 -3.79 19.35 -5.86
C ALA A 59 -4.83 18.37 -6.45
N PHE A 60 -5.38 18.68 -7.64
CA PHE A 60 -6.37 17.87 -8.33
C PHE A 60 -5.79 17.03 -9.48
N ALA A 61 -4.47 17.03 -9.71
CA ALA A 61 -3.83 16.27 -10.79
C ALA A 61 -4.20 14.77 -10.76
N GLY A 62 -4.42 14.21 -9.56
CA GLY A 62 -4.79 12.81 -9.36
C GLY A 62 -6.24 12.46 -9.71
N LEU A 63 -7.16 13.43 -9.92
CA LEU A 63 -8.60 13.14 -10.12
C LEU A 63 -8.91 12.33 -11.38
N GLN A 64 -8.05 12.41 -12.41
CA GLN A 64 -8.24 11.69 -13.66
C GLN A 64 -7.64 10.28 -13.63
N THR A 65 -7.00 9.90 -12.52
CA THR A 65 -6.28 8.64 -12.38
C THR A 65 -7.15 7.58 -11.72
N VAL A 66 -6.92 6.31 -12.05
CA VAL A 66 -7.67 5.19 -11.45
C VAL A 66 -7.15 4.81 -10.05
N TYR A 67 -5.92 5.21 -9.76
CA TYR A 67 -5.25 5.12 -8.47
C TYR A 67 -4.38 6.35 -8.29
N ASN A 68 -4.58 7.03 -7.16
CA ASN A 68 -3.84 8.20 -6.75
C ASN A 68 -3.24 7.95 -5.36
N HIS A 69 -1.93 7.69 -5.29
CA HIS A 69 -1.27 7.34 -4.04
C HIS A 69 -1.32 8.46 -3.00
N SER A 70 -1.40 9.72 -3.43
CA SER A 70 -1.46 10.85 -2.49
C SER A 70 -2.78 10.96 -1.71
N ASN A 71 -3.79 10.17 -2.06
CA ASN A 71 -5.10 10.26 -1.44
C ASN A 71 -5.43 8.99 -0.63
N GLN A 72 -5.86 9.18 0.61
CA GLN A 72 -6.05 8.12 1.62
C GLN A 72 -6.93 6.95 1.16
N PRO A 73 -8.02 7.15 0.40
CA PRO A 73 -8.83 6.04 -0.08
C PRO A 73 -8.07 5.03 -0.94
N CYS A 74 -6.92 5.40 -1.52
CA CYS A 74 -6.12 4.52 -2.36
C CYS A 74 -5.05 3.73 -1.58
N LEU A 75 -4.65 4.18 -0.39
CA LEU A 75 -3.44 3.68 0.29
C LEU A 75 -3.45 2.19 0.63
N HIS A 76 -4.62 1.59 0.79
CA HIS A 76 -4.77 0.18 1.13
C HIS A 76 -4.90 -0.75 -0.09
N ILE A 77 -5.14 -0.20 -1.30
CA ILE A 77 -5.55 -0.99 -2.47
C ILE A 77 -4.45 -1.98 -2.91
N SER A 78 -3.17 -1.61 -2.80
CA SER A 78 -2.04 -2.49 -3.17
C SER A 78 -1.88 -3.67 -2.23
N TRP A 79 -2.47 -3.60 -1.03
CA TRP A 79 -2.41 -4.65 -0.03
C TRP A 79 -3.56 -5.67 -0.17
N LEU A 80 -4.63 -5.32 -0.89
CA LEU A 80 -5.78 -6.20 -1.13
C LEU A 80 -5.45 -7.46 -1.92
N PHE A 81 -4.33 -7.50 -2.66
CA PHE A 81 -3.90 -8.74 -3.31
C PHE A 81 -3.53 -9.83 -2.28
N SER A 82 -2.97 -9.44 -1.12
CA SER A 82 -2.67 -10.37 -0.03
C SER A 82 -3.96 -10.95 0.55
N ASP A 83 -4.99 -10.12 0.78
CA ASP A 83 -6.32 -10.56 1.22
C ASP A 83 -6.97 -11.49 0.19
N ALA A 84 -6.74 -11.23 -1.11
CA ALA A 84 -7.16 -12.12 -2.19
C ALA A 84 -6.32 -13.39 -2.29
N GLY A 85 -5.34 -13.62 -1.41
CA GLY A 85 -4.45 -14.78 -1.41
C GLY A 85 -3.54 -14.84 -2.64
N ARG A 86 -3.06 -13.69 -3.11
CA ARG A 86 -2.04 -13.49 -4.16
C ARG A 86 -1.01 -12.46 -3.67
N PRO A 87 -0.12 -12.80 -2.73
CA PRO A 87 0.78 -11.82 -2.10
C PRO A 87 1.90 -11.28 -3.01
N SER A 88 2.27 -12.00 -4.08
CA SER A 88 3.35 -11.57 -4.99
C SER A 88 3.08 -10.19 -5.63
N PRO A 89 1.88 -9.93 -6.20
CA PRO A 89 1.49 -8.59 -6.64
C PRO A 89 1.56 -7.51 -5.55
N THR A 90 1.18 -7.79 -4.30
CA THR A 90 1.33 -6.83 -3.18
C THR A 90 2.76 -6.35 -3.10
N ARG A 91 3.71 -7.30 -3.02
CA ARG A 91 5.15 -7.01 -2.90
C ARG A 91 5.68 -6.21 -4.08
N LYS A 92 5.25 -6.56 -5.29
CA LYS A 92 5.63 -5.84 -6.52
C LYS A 92 5.16 -4.39 -6.49
N TRP A 93 3.86 -4.19 -6.27
CA TRP A 93 3.26 -2.86 -6.40
C TRP A 93 3.67 -1.94 -5.25
N THR A 94 3.80 -2.44 -4.02
CA THR A 94 4.28 -1.61 -2.91
C THR A 94 5.72 -1.18 -3.11
N ARG A 95 6.61 -2.06 -3.59
CA ARG A 95 8.01 -1.68 -3.90
C ARG A 95 8.09 -0.63 -5.01
N LEU A 96 7.28 -0.76 -6.06
CA LEU A 96 7.25 0.23 -7.14
C LEU A 96 6.68 1.58 -6.68
N ILE A 97 5.64 1.58 -5.84
CA ILE A 97 5.10 2.82 -5.26
C ILE A 97 6.16 3.51 -4.40
N LEU A 98 6.82 2.78 -3.50
CA LEU A 98 7.90 3.31 -2.65
C LEU A 98 9.06 3.88 -3.47
N ASP A 99 9.40 3.25 -4.61
CA ASP A 99 10.53 3.66 -5.45
C ASP A 99 10.20 4.82 -6.40
N GLU A 100 8.95 4.92 -6.88
CA GLU A 100 8.60 5.86 -7.96
C GLU A 100 7.79 7.07 -7.47
N PHE A 101 6.91 6.91 -6.49
CA PHE A 101 6.03 8.00 -6.02
C PHE A 101 6.70 8.92 -4.98
N TYR A 102 7.59 8.36 -4.16
CA TYR A 102 8.26 9.10 -3.09
C TYR A 102 9.65 9.53 -3.51
N ASP A 103 10.12 10.62 -2.93
CA ASP A 103 11.48 11.11 -3.14
C ASP A 103 11.94 11.94 -1.94
N SER A 104 13.16 12.44 -2.01
CA SER A 104 13.80 13.24 -0.96
C SER A 104 13.78 14.74 -1.22
N ASP A 105 13.39 15.17 -2.43
CA ASP A 105 13.33 16.59 -2.77
C ASP A 105 12.02 17.26 -2.33
N GLY A 106 12.08 18.58 -2.11
CA GLY A 106 10.94 19.34 -1.58
C GLY A 106 9.76 19.52 -2.53
N ILE A 107 9.88 19.13 -3.79
CA ILE A 107 8.80 19.22 -4.78
C ILE A 107 8.11 17.86 -4.92
N HIS A 108 8.89 16.80 -5.07
CA HIS A 108 8.41 15.44 -5.30
C HIS A 108 8.09 14.70 -3.99
N GLY A 109 8.68 15.07 -2.85
CA GLY A 109 8.74 14.27 -1.61
C GLY A 109 7.58 13.29 -1.32
N TYR A 110 6.34 13.78 -1.35
CA TYR A 110 5.11 12.99 -1.11
C TYR A 110 4.16 12.98 -2.32
N GLY A 111 4.72 13.00 -3.52
CA GLY A 111 4.05 13.28 -4.78
C GLY A 111 3.95 14.78 -5.06
N TYR A 112 4.17 15.19 -6.31
CA TYR A 112 4.28 16.61 -6.66
C TYR A 112 3.04 17.46 -6.31
N GLY A 113 3.18 18.40 -5.39
CA GLY A 113 2.09 19.32 -5.01
C GLY A 113 0.88 18.61 -4.42
N GLN A 114 1.11 17.57 -3.63
CA GLN A 114 0.08 16.83 -2.90
C GLN A 114 0.25 17.03 -1.39
N ASP A 115 -0.84 16.83 -0.64
CA ASP A 115 -0.82 16.92 0.80
C ASP A 115 -0.20 15.66 1.41
N GLU A 116 0.70 15.84 2.39
CA GLU A 116 1.30 14.74 3.17
C GLU A 116 0.33 14.21 4.25
N ASP A 117 -0.66 15.04 4.60
CA ASP A 117 -1.72 14.76 5.56
C ASP A 117 -1.21 14.39 6.97
N GLN A 118 -0.35 15.26 7.50
CA GLN A 118 0.04 15.32 8.91
C GLN A 118 0.62 14.00 9.46
N GLY A 119 1.42 13.32 8.65
CA GLY A 119 2.07 12.05 8.95
C GLY A 119 1.46 10.85 8.24
N GLN A 120 0.37 11.01 7.48
CA GLN A 120 -0.32 9.90 6.84
C GLN A 120 0.51 9.25 5.73
N LEU A 121 1.06 10.05 4.80
CA LEU A 121 1.90 9.51 3.71
C LEU A 121 3.29 9.12 4.22
N GLY A 122 3.85 9.85 5.19
CA GLY A 122 5.08 9.46 5.87
C GLY A 122 4.96 8.12 6.58
N ALA A 123 3.89 7.92 7.37
CA ALA A 123 3.66 6.64 8.05
C ALA A 123 3.44 5.50 7.05
N TRP A 124 2.76 5.75 5.92
CA TRP A 124 2.62 4.75 4.87
C TRP A 124 3.98 4.34 4.29
N TYR A 125 4.85 5.32 4.01
CA TYR A 125 6.20 5.06 3.51
C TYR A 125 7.02 4.20 4.49
N GLU A 126 7.01 4.54 5.79
CA GLU A 126 7.74 3.79 6.82
C GLU A 126 7.19 2.36 6.95
N MET A 127 5.87 2.20 7.08
CA MET A 127 5.22 0.89 7.19
C MET A 127 5.48 0.03 5.94
N GLY A 128 5.29 0.60 4.76
CA GLY A 128 5.59 -0.06 3.48
C GLY A 128 7.05 -0.44 3.34
N SER A 129 7.97 0.42 3.78
CA SER A 129 9.42 0.16 3.79
C SER A 129 9.82 -0.97 4.74
N MET A 130 9.07 -1.17 5.83
CA MET A 130 9.19 -2.34 6.69
C MET A 130 8.59 -3.62 6.08
N GLY A 131 7.85 -3.49 4.99
CA GLY A 131 7.09 -4.58 4.40
C GLY A 131 5.87 -4.97 5.25
N LEU A 132 5.29 -4.04 6.01
CA LEU A 132 4.16 -4.30 6.90
C LEU A 132 3.04 -3.31 6.62
N PHE A 133 1.79 -3.77 6.60
CA PHE A 133 0.64 -2.88 6.51
C PHE A 133 -0.63 -3.56 7.01
N ASP A 134 -1.52 -2.81 7.66
CA ASP A 134 -2.84 -3.31 8.03
C ASP A 134 -3.93 -2.56 7.27
N VAL A 135 -4.68 -3.28 6.44
CA VAL A 135 -5.83 -2.77 5.71
C VAL A 135 -6.97 -2.34 6.67
N ALA A 136 -7.03 -2.91 7.88
CA ALA A 136 -7.98 -2.55 8.93
C ALA A 136 -7.62 -1.29 9.72
N GLY A 137 -6.41 -0.75 9.56
CA GLY A 137 -5.89 0.31 10.42
C GLY A 137 -5.84 -0.09 11.90
N LEU A 138 -5.56 -1.35 12.21
CA LEU A 138 -5.46 -1.96 13.54
C LEU A 138 -6.75 -1.91 14.37
N THR A 139 -7.90 -1.75 13.70
CA THR A 139 -9.24 -1.73 14.34
C THR A 139 -9.91 -3.11 14.41
N GLY A 140 -9.24 -4.15 13.90
CA GLY A 140 -9.73 -5.52 13.97
C GLY A 140 -9.73 -6.07 15.39
N LYS A 141 -10.56 -7.10 15.65
CA LYS A 141 -10.54 -7.83 16.93
C LYS A 141 -9.18 -8.50 17.18
N GLU A 142 -8.63 -9.08 16.11
CA GLU A 142 -7.29 -9.66 16.06
C GLU A 142 -6.47 -8.83 15.08
N PRO A 143 -5.74 -7.79 15.55
CA PRO A 143 -4.96 -6.95 14.66
C PRO A 143 -3.82 -7.75 14.03
N SER A 144 -3.62 -7.59 12.73
CA SER A 144 -2.57 -8.29 11.98
C SER A 144 -2.02 -7.40 10.86
N PHE A 145 -0.79 -7.68 10.44
CA PHE A 145 -0.16 -7.00 9.32
C PHE A 145 -0.05 -7.95 8.13
N ALA A 146 -0.44 -7.46 6.96
CA ALA A 146 -0.06 -8.04 5.69
C ALA A 146 1.44 -7.89 5.47
N ILE A 147 2.06 -8.92 4.90
CA ILE A 147 3.49 -8.96 4.62
C ILE A 147 3.75 -8.55 3.17
N GLY A 148 4.48 -7.45 3.01
CA GLY A 148 4.97 -6.89 1.76
C GLY A 148 6.41 -7.31 1.48
N SER A 149 7.18 -6.43 0.84
CA SER A 149 8.62 -6.60 0.60
C SER A 149 9.34 -5.41 1.23
N PRO A 150 10.21 -5.64 2.23
CA PRO A 150 10.95 -4.56 2.85
C PRO A 150 11.89 -3.87 1.87
N VAL A 151 12.18 -2.58 2.10
CA VAL A 151 13.11 -1.78 1.31
C VAL A 151 14.55 -1.96 1.78
N PHE A 152 14.74 -2.13 3.09
CA PHE A 152 16.06 -2.19 3.72
C PHE A 152 16.46 -3.61 4.12
N ASP A 153 17.77 -3.85 4.12
CA ASP A 153 18.36 -5.13 4.51
C ASP A 153 18.16 -5.43 6.00
N LYS A 154 18.12 -4.39 6.82
CA LYS A 154 17.89 -4.48 8.25
C LYS A 154 17.10 -3.28 8.76
N ILE A 155 16.04 -3.55 9.50
CA ILE A 155 15.26 -2.57 10.24
C ILE A 155 15.27 -2.95 11.72
N THR A 156 15.46 -1.97 12.58
CA THR A 156 15.40 -2.15 14.04
C THR A 156 14.41 -1.16 14.64
N ILE A 157 13.32 -1.68 15.18
CA ILE A 157 12.33 -0.91 15.92
C ILE A 157 12.70 -0.95 17.40
N LYS A 158 12.91 0.22 18.01
CA LYS A 158 13.09 0.33 19.46
C LYS A 158 11.73 0.29 20.12
N LEU A 159 11.55 -0.63 21.06
CA LEU A 159 10.28 -0.82 21.74
C LEU A 159 10.27 -0.05 23.07
N ASN A 160 9.10 0.45 23.45
CA ASN A 160 8.94 1.11 24.74
C ASN A 160 9.09 0.07 25.88
N PRO A 161 10.04 0.25 26.81
CA PRO A 161 10.30 -0.70 27.89
C PRO A 161 9.13 -0.88 28.86
N ASP A 162 8.22 0.09 28.97
CA ASP A 162 7.03 0.01 29.84
C ASP A 162 6.04 -1.05 29.36
N TYR A 163 6.02 -1.33 28.05
CA TYR A 163 5.09 -2.28 27.43
C TYR A 163 5.77 -3.53 26.88
N TYR A 164 7.06 -3.44 26.53
CA TYR A 164 7.79 -4.51 25.84
C TYR A 164 9.22 -4.66 26.41
N PRO A 165 9.45 -5.62 27.33
CA PRO A 165 10.75 -5.76 28.01
C PRO A 165 11.90 -6.19 27.09
N GLY A 166 11.62 -6.70 25.89
CA GLY A 166 12.63 -7.10 24.90
C GLY A 166 13.40 -5.94 24.25
N GLY A 167 12.93 -4.68 24.41
CA GLY A 167 13.63 -3.45 24.04
C GLY A 167 13.80 -3.18 22.53
N LYS A 168 13.80 -4.21 21.67
CA LYS A 168 13.86 -4.06 20.21
C LYS A 168 13.17 -5.19 19.46
N PHE A 169 12.73 -4.89 18.25
CA PHE A 169 12.27 -5.83 17.23
C PHE A 169 13.08 -5.61 15.96
N GLU A 170 13.55 -6.68 15.32
CA GLU A 170 14.43 -6.60 14.15
C GLU A 170 13.83 -7.35 12.95
N ILE A 171 13.76 -6.69 11.80
CA ILE A 171 13.44 -7.29 10.51
C ILE A 171 14.74 -7.35 9.72
N VAL A 172 15.13 -8.56 9.28
CA VAL A 172 16.35 -8.78 8.51
C VAL A 172 15.97 -9.45 7.20
N THR A 173 16.32 -8.83 6.08
CA THR A 173 16.14 -9.40 4.75
C THR A 173 17.48 -9.85 4.17
N LYS A 174 17.46 -10.92 3.37
CA LYS A 174 18.63 -11.44 2.68
C LYS A 174 18.40 -11.33 1.19
N ASN A 175 19.45 -10.97 0.45
CA ASN A 175 19.41 -10.76 -1.00
C ASN A 175 18.39 -9.69 -1.45
N ASN A 176 18.11 -8.70 -0.61
CA ASN A 176 17.16 -7.65 -0.92
C ASN A 176 17.72 -6.70 -2.00
N SER A 177 16.90 -6.42 -3.01
CA SER A 177 17.27 -5.54 -4.13
C SER A 177 16.01 -4.99 -4.80
N LYS A 178 16.19 -4.16 -5.83
CA LYS A 178 15.06 -3.71 -6.66
C LYS A 178 14.51 -4.83 -7.54
N GLU A 179 15.36 -5.81 -7.88
CA GLU A 179 15.04 -6.97 -8.71
C GLU A 179 14.48 -8.12 -7.86
N ASN A 180 14.99 -8.29 -6.63
CA ASN A 180 14.55 -9.34 -5.72
C ASN A 180 13.54 -8.82 -4.69
N ILE A 181 12.28 -8.74 -5.12
CA ILE A 181 11.16 -8.20 -4.33
C ILE A 181 10.22 -9.30 -3.79
N HIS A 182 10.52 -10.57 -4.06
CA HIS A 182 9.67 -11.68 -3.65
C HIS A 182 10.29 -12.40 -2.45
N ILE A 183 9.48 -12.57 -1.40
CA ILE A 183 9.88 -13.37 -0.24
C ILE A 183 9.66 -14.85 -0.56
N GLU A 184 10.74 -15.61 -0.56
CA GLU A 184 10.75 -17.07 -0.68
C GLU A 184 10.43 -17.75 0.66
N ASN A 185 11.01 -17.24 1.75
CA ASN A 185 10.87 -17.79 3.11
C ASN A 185 10.78 -16.65 4.14
N LEU A 186 9.96 -16.87 5.18
CA LEU A 186 9.80 -15.99 6.35
C LEU A 186 10.44 -16.60 7.58
#